data_AF-A0AAJ2ARW8-F1
#
_entry.id   AF-A0AAJ2ARW8-F1
#
_cell.length_a   1.000
_cell.length_b   1.000
_cell.length_c   1.000
_cell.angle_alpha   90.00
_cell.angle_beta   90.00
_cell.angle_gamma   90.00
#
_symmetry.space_group_name_H-M   'P 1'
#
loop_
_entity.id
_entity.type
_entity.pdbx_description
1 polymer ?
#
loop_
_entity_poly.entity_id
_entity_poly.type
_entity_poly.pdbx_seq_one_letter_code
_entity_poly.pdbx_strand_id
1 'polypeptide(L)'
;MPNYSPSITTMIRMDHTHVMAAFHRYHAATSWWRKRAIVELACTALEIHAQLEEEIFYPALAGVLHSDDTLEKSKPEHDEMRADIARLRAMHPRDAAFDARFMKLMREVMHHVAEEETMLLPAAERALAAELSALGARMTRRRLQLVAQKRPAAIAANTVGTFPFASLAMATLGAVAIARCLRPARVRRGRLG
;
A
#
# COMPACT_ATOMS: atom_id res chain seq x y z
N MET A 1 3.16 21.53 -15.89
CA MET A 1 2.89 20.12 -16.29
C MET A 1 1.69 19.66 -15.49
N PRO A 2 0.63 19.10 -16.10
CA PRO A 2 -0.45 18.48 -15.34
C PRO A 2 0.15 17.34 -14.50
N ASN A 3 -0.15 17.32 -13.22
CA ASN A 3 0.27 16.27 -12.33
C ASN A 3 -0.69 15.08 -12.50
N TYR A 4 -0.29 14.06 -13.26
CA TYR A 4 -1.10 12.86 -13.54
C TYR A 4 -1.24 11.91 -12.34
N SER A 5 -0.80 12.31 -11.15
CA SER A 5 -0.98 11.52 -9.94
C SER A 5 -2.45 11.56 -9.51
N PRO A 6 -3.06 10.42 -9.10
CA PRO A 6 -4.39 10.41 -8.51
C PRO A 6 -4.48 11.39 -7.32
N SER A 7 -5.68 11.90 -7.02
CA SER A 7 -5.86 12.72 -5.81
C SER A 7 -5.54 11.91 -4.55
N ILE A 8 -5.19 12.59 -3.47
CA ILE A 8 -4.95 11.93 -2.17
C ILE A 8 -6.17 11.11 -1.71
N THR A 9 -7.40 11.63 -1.88
CA THR A 9 -8.63 10.90 -1.52
C THR A 9 -8.90 9.71 -2.44
N THR A 10 -8.50 9.77 -3.72
CA THR A 10 -8.55 8.60 -4.61
C THR A 10 -7.58 7.52 -4.12
N MET A 11 -6.36 7.91 -3.75
CA MET A 11 -5.35 6.96 -3.27
C MET A 11 -5.77 6.26 -1.97
N ILE A 12 -6.37 6.98 -1.03
CA ILE A 12 -6.88 6.41 0.23
C ILE A 12 -7.98 5.38 -0.05
N ARG A 13 -8.99 5.73 -0.87
CA ARG A 13 -10.05 4.76 -1.27
C ARG A 13 -9.49 3.52 -1.98
N MET A 14 -8.43 3.69 -2.77
CA MET A 14 -7.75 2.55 -3.40
C MET A 14 -7.09 1.65 -2.36
N ASP A 15 -6.45 2.20 -1.34
CA ASP A 15 -5.89 1.41 -0.23
C ASP A 15 -6.98 0.64 0.52
N HIS A 16 -8.11 1.29 0.85
CA HIS A 16 -9.27 0.64 1.47
C HIS A 16 -9.74 -0.56 0.64
N THR A 17 -9.93 -0.34 -0.66
CA THR A 17 -10.37 -1.36 -1.61
C THR A 17 -9.41 -2.54 -1.63
N HIS A 18 -8.09 -2.29 -1.66
CA HIS A 18 -7.10 -3.36 -1.69
C HIS A 18 -7.05 -4.17 -0.40
N VAL A 19 -7.16 -3.52 0.77
CA VAL A 19 -7.22 -4.22 2.06
C VAL A 19 -8.48 -5.07 2.17
N MET A 20 -9.64 -4.55 1.76
CA MET A 20 -10.90 -5.32 1.72
C MET A 20 -10.83 -6.50 0.74
N ALA A 21 -10.21 -6.30 -0.43
CA ALA A 21 -10.00 -7.38 -1.38
C ALA A 21 -9.08 -8.49 -0.83
N ALA A 22 -8.02 -8.12 -0.10
CA ALA A 22 -7.17 -9.09 0.59
C ALA A 22 -7.97 -9.86 1.65
N PHE A 23 -8.78 -9.15 2.45
CA PHE A 23 -9.64 -9.75 3.48
C PHE A 23 -10.67 -10.71 2.90
N HIS A 24 -11.34 -10.37 1.80
CA HIS A 24 -12.32 -11.25 1.14
C HIS A 24 -11.72 -12.57 0.64
N ARG A 25 -10.40 -12.64 0.44
CA ARG A 25 -9.71 -13.90 0.07
C ARG A 25 -9.42 -14.78 1.29
N TYR A 26 -9.63 -14.27 2.50
CA TYR A 26 -9.39 -14.99 3.74
C TYR A 26 -10.59 -15.85 4.12
N HIS A 27 -10.35 -17.15 4.27
CA HIS A 27 -11.32 -18.08 4.87
C HIS A 27 -10.65 -18.89 5.98
N ALA A 28 -11.37 -19.19 7.06
CA ALA A 28 -10.84 -19.98 8.18
C ALA A 28 -10.37 -21.39 7.76
N ALA A 29 -10.94 -21.97 6.70
CA ALA A 29 -10.51 -23.26 6.13
C ALA A 29 -9.28 -23.15 5.22
N THR A 30 -8.75 -21.94 4.98
CA THR A 30 -7.58 -21.73 4.12
C THR A 30 -6.34 -22.36 4.73
N SER A 31 -5.46 -22.91 3.88
CA SER A 31 -4.18 -23.46 4.31
C SER A 31 -3.37 -22.42 5.09
N TRP A 32 -2.69 -22.86 6.16
CA TRP A 32 -1.98 -21.97 7.09
C TRP A 32 -1.00 -21.02 6.40
N TRP A 33 -0.30 -21.48 5.34
CA TRP A 33 0.67 -20.67 4.60
C TRP A 33 -0.01 -19.56 3.78
N ARG A 34 -1.21 -19.83 3.24
CA ARG A 34 -1.99 -18.84 2.50
C ARG A 34 -2.65 -17.86 3.47
N LYS A 35 -3.11 -18.30 4.65
CA LYS A 35 -3.52 -17.39 5.75
C LYS A 35 -2.40 -16.42 6.10
N ARG A 36 -1.17 -16.92 6.32
CA ARG A 36 0.00 -16.07 6.59
C ARG A 36 0.23 -15.04 5.49
N ALA A 37 0.19 -15.47 4.23
CA ALA A 37 0.41 -14.56 3.10
C ALA A 37 -0.64 -13.44 3.03
N ILE A 38 -1.93 -13.78 3.20
CA ILE A 38 -3.03 -12.81 3.17
C ILE A 38 -2.93 -11.83 4.36
N VAL A 39 -2.72 -12.34 5.56
CA VAL A 39 -2.61 -11.51 6.77
C VAL A 39 -1.40 -10.58 6.68
N GLU A 40 -0.24 -11.07 6.24
CA GLU A 40 0.95 -10.22 6.10
C GLU A 40 0.77 -9.15 5.01
N LEU A 41 0.07 -9.47 3.92
CA LEU A 41 -0.29 -8.50 2.89
C LEU A 41 -1.18 -7.39 3.46
N ALA A 42 -2.25 -7.75 4.17
CA ALA A 42 -3.16 -6.80 4.80
C ALA A 42 -2.42 -5.94 5.86
N CYS A 43 -1.63 -6.57 6.73
CA CYS A 43 -0.85 -5.88 7.77
C CYS A 43 0.13 -4.86 7.16
N THR A 44 0.87 -5.26 6.13
CA THR A 44 1.82 -4.36 5.45
C THR A 44 1.10 -3.19 4.77
N ALA A 45 -0.03 -3.46 4.11
CA ALA A 45 -0.83 -2.41 3.46
C ALA A 45 -1.38 -1.41 4.48
N LEU A 46 -1.97 -1.88 5.58
CA LEU A 46 -2.49 -1.05 6.66
C LEU A 46 -1.42 -0.17 7.30
N GLU A 47 -0.21 -0.70 7.55
CA GLU A 47 0.88 0.10 8.10
C GLU A 47 1.32 1.23 7.15
N ILE A 48 1.37 0.96 5.84
CA ILE A 48 1.72 1.97 4.84
C ILE A 48 0.62 3.03 4.75
N HIS A 49 -0.64 2.60 4.66
CA HIS A 49 -1.82 3.47 4.60
C HIS A 49 -1.88 4.42 5.81
N ALA A 50 -1.88 3.87 7.03
CA ALA A 50 -1.93 4.65 8.26
C ALA A 50 -0.76 5.65 8.38
N GLN A 51 0.44 5.25 7.94
CA GLN A 51 1.60 6.16 7.95
C GLN A 51 1.45 7.30 6.93
N LEU A 52 0.86 7.04 5.76
CA LEU A 52 0.63 8.07 4.75
C LEU A 52 -0.43 9.07 5.19
N GLU A 53 -1.47 8.63 5.88
CA GLU A 53 -2.48 9.52 6.44
C GLU A 53 -1.91 10.40 7.53
N GLU A 54 -1.23 9.81 8.51
CA GLU A 54 -0.65 10.54 9.64
C GLU A 54 0.43 11.55 9.21
N GLU A 55 1.22 11.24 8.20
CA GLU A 55 2.29 12.13 7.72
C GLU A 55 1.80 13.21 6.73
N ILE A 56 0.68 12.99 6.04
CA ILE A 56 0.28 13.82 4.88
C ILE A 56 -1.19 14.22 4.91
N PHE A 57 -2.11 13.28 5.08
CA PHE A 57 -3.53 13.56 4.95
C PHE A 57 -4.08 14.30 6.19
N TYR A 58 -3.92 13.72 7.38
CA TYR A 58 -4.43 14.31 8.62
C TYR A 58 -3.84 15.70 8.92
N PRO A 59 -2.53 15.96 8.72
CA PRO A 59 -2.00 17.32 8.90
C PRO A 59 -2.62 18.34 7.94
N ALA A 60 -2.91 17.94 6.70
CA ALA A 60 -3.58 18.83 5.74
C ALA A 60 -5.04 19.09 6.15
N LEU A 61 -5.72 18.06 6.68
CA LEU A 61 -7.11 18.16 7.10
C LEU A 61 -7.28 18.95 8.41
N ALA A 62 -6.34 18.83 9.36
CA ALA A 62 -6.35 19.57 10.61
C ALA A 62 -6.27 21.10 10.41
N GLY A 63 -5.72 21.54 9.28
CA GLY A 63 -5.69 22.95 8.88
C GLY A 63 -7.06 23.52 8.48
N VAL A 64 -8.05 22.66 8.20
CA VAL A 64 -9.37 23.05 7.70
C VAL A 64 -10.55 22.50 8.52
N LEU A 65 -10.36 21.38 9.22
CA LEU A 65 -11.35 20.76 10.11
C LEU A 65 -10.86 20.84 11.56
N HIS A 66 -10.99 22.02 12.16
CA HIS A 66 -10.61 22.21 13.55
C HIS A 66 -11.58 21.46 14.49
N SER A 67 -11.04 20.63 15.39
CA SER A 67 -11.80 19.88 16.40
C SER A 67 -12.85 18.92 15.82
N ASP A 68 -12.49 18.23 14.72
CA ASP A 68 -13.31 17.17 14.16
C ASP A 68 -13.05 15.85 14.91
N ASP A 69 -14.09 15.34 15.59
CA ASP A 69 -14.01 14.13 16.42
C ASP A 69 -13.51 12.91 15.65
N THR A 70 -13.86 12.77 14.36
CA THR A 70 -13.42 11.63 13.54
C THR A 70 -11.92 11.74 13.30
N LEU A 71 -11.43 12.92 12.90
CA LEU A 71 -10.00 13.17 12.70
C LEU A 71 -9.18 12.96 13.98
N GLU A 72 -9.70 13.36 15.14
CA GLU A 72 -9.02 13.16 16.43
C GLU A 72 -8.93 11.68 16.84
N LYS A 73 -9.91 10.86 16.45
CA LYS A 73 -9.94 9.41 16.73
C LYS A 73 -9.10 8.58 15.77
N SER A 74 -8.91 9.03 14.53
CA SER A 74 -8.24 8.24 13.49
C SER A 74 -6.85 7.75 13.90
N LYS A 75 -6.03 8.61 14.54
CA LYS A 75 -4.70 8.21 15.00
C LYS A 75 -4.73 7.18 16.15
N PRO A 76 -5.51 7.38 17.23
CA PRO A 76 -5.73 6.34 18.23
C PRO A 76 -6.16 4.99 17.64
N GLU A 77 -7.09 4.98 16.69
CA GLU A 77 -7.52 3.76 16.01
C GLU A 77 -6.37 3.08 15.24
N HIS A 78 -5.54 3.86 14.54
CA HIS A 78 -4.33 3.33 13.88
C HIS A 78 -3.37 2.69 14.88
N ASP A 79 -3.21 3.26 16.07
CA ASP A 79 -2.34 2.70 17.10
C ASP A 79 -2.90 1.36 17.64
N GLU A 80 -4.22 1.22 17.77
CA GLU A 80 -4.88 -0.05 18.09
C GLU A 80 -4.68 -1.11 16.98
N MET A 81 -4.86 -0.72 15.71
CA MET A 81 -4.62 -1.60 14.56
C MET A 81 -3.16 -2.06 14.52
N ARG A 82 -2.19 -1.18 14.76
CA ARG A 82 -0.75 -1.53 14.85
C ARG A 82 -0.48 -2.54 15.96
N ALA A 83 -1.13 -2.41 17.11
CA ALA A 83 -0.99 -3.37 18.20
C ALA A 83 -1.51 -4.76 17.80
N ASP A 84 -2.63 -4.84 17.07
CA ASP A 84 -3.16 -6.11 16.57
C ASP A 84 -2.35 -6.71 15.43
N ILE A 85 -1.78 -5.88 14.54
CA ILE A 85 -0.81 -6.30 13.52
C ILE A 85 0.43 -6.93 14.17
N ALA A 86 0.99 -6.28 15.20
CA ALA A 86 2.14 -6.80 15.93
C ALA A 86 1.84 -8.16 16.57
N ARG A 87 0.65 -8.31 17.18
CA ARG A 87 0.18 -9.59 17.73
C ARG A 87 0.04 -10.66 16.65
N LEU A 88 -0.59 -10.36 15.52
CA LEU A 88 -0.77 -11.30 14.41
C LEU A 88 0.57 -11.81 13.85
N ARG A 89 1.56 -10.94 13.72
CA ARG A 89 2.90 -11.31 13.25
C ARG A 89 3.66 -12.19 14.23
N ALA A 90 3.38 -12.07 15.53
CA ALA A 90 3.94 -12.93 16.56
C ALA A 90 3.25 -14.31 16.65
N MET A 91 2.08 -14.49 16.03
CA MET A 91 1.31 -15.73 16.07
C MET A 91 1.62 -16.67 14.88
N HIS A 92 1.47 -17.97 15.10
CA HIS A 92 1.41 -18.94 14.02
C HIS A 92 -0.02 -19.01 13.45
N PRO A 93 -0.23 -19.13 12.13
CA PRO A 93 -1.56 -19.24 11.53
C PRO A 93 -2.37 -20.49 11.89
N ARG A 94 -1.80 -21.37 12.73
CA ARG A 94 -2.46 -22.56 13.28
C ARG A 94 -2.87 -22.37 14.73
N ASP A 95 -2.47 -21.26 15.36
CA ASP A 95 -2.87 -20.95 16.72
C ASP A 95 -4.39 -20.74 16.75
N ALA A 96 -5.06 -21.29 17.76
CA ALA A 96 -6.52 -21.25 17.86
C ALA A 96 -7.10 -19.83 17.83
N ALA A 97 -6.33 -18.84 18.30
CA ALA A 97 -6.74 -17.44 18.34
C ALA A 97 -6.43 -16.63 17.05
N PHE A 98 -5.71 -17.20 16.07
CA PHE A 98 -5.22 -16.45 14.91
C PHE A 98 -6.36 -15.90 14.05
N ASP A 99 -7.34 -16.75 13.73
CA ASP A 99 -8.51 -16.36 12.94
C ASP A 99 -9.31 -15.26 13.65
N ALA A 100 -9.58 -15.45 14.95
CA ALA A 100 -10.34 -14.49 15.75
C ALA A 100 -9.63 -13.12 15.84
N ARG A 101 -8.30 -13.12 15.96
CA ARG A 101 -7.49 -11.89 15.98
C ARG A 101 -7.55 -11.17 14.65
N PHE A 102 -7.39 -11.88 13.53
CA PHE A 102 -7.44 -11.26 12.21
C PHE A 102 -8.83 -10.68 11.93
N MET A 103 -9.89 -11.40 12.31
CA MET A 103 -11.27 -10.89 12.20
C MET A 103 -11.51 -9.66 13.08
N LYS A 104 -10.88 -9.55 14.26
CA LYS A 104 -10.95 -8.34 15.09
C LYS A 104 -10.32 -7.15 14.39
N LEU A 105 -9.07 -7.29 13.93
CA LEU A 105 -8.39 -6.24 13.17
C LEU A 105 -9.24 -5.76 11.99
N MET A 106 -9.81 -6.68 11.22
CA MET A 106 -10.60 -6.31 10.04
C MET A 106 -11.92 -5.61 10.39
N ARG A 107 -12.54 -5.88 11.54
CA ARG A 107 -13.70 -5.10 12.01
C ARG A 107 -13.32 -3.66 12.35
N GLU A 108 -12.17 -3.46 13.00
CA GLU A 108 -11.64 -2.12 13.31
C GLU A 108 -11.34 -1.34 12.02
N VAL A 109 -10.67 -1.99 11.06
CA VAL A 109 -10.41 -1.40 9.74
C VAL A 109 -11.72 -1.02 9.04
N MET A 110 -12.74 -1.89 9.04
CA MET A 110 -14.02 -1.57 8.40
C MET A 110 -14.74 -0.38 9.04
N HIS A 111 -14.66 -0.25 10.37
CA HIS A 111 -15.23 0.91 11.07
C HIS A 111 -14.52 2.21 10.67
N HIS A 112 -13.19 2.20 10.76
CA HIS A 112 -12.33 3.31 10.37
C HIS A 112 -12.57 3.76 8.92
N VAL A 113 -12.52 2.81 7.97
CA VAL A 113 -12.78 3.04 6.55
C VAL A 113 -14.16 3.69 6.33
N ALA A 114 -15.19 3.23 7.04
CA ALA A 114 -16.52 3.79 6.91
C ALA A 114 -16.58 5.25 7.37
N GLU A 115 -15.96 5.60 8.49
CA GLU A 115 -15.90 6.98 8.96
C GLU A 115 -15.11 7.86 7.99
N GLU A 116 -13.95 7.42 7.51
CA GLU A 116 -13.16 8.19 6.56
C GLU A 116 -13.91 8.42 5.24
N GLU A 117 -14.49 7.38 4.65
CA GLU A 117 -15.15 7.48 3.34
C GLU A 117 -16.41 8.34 3.37
N THR A 118 -17.10 8.40 4.52
CA THR A 118 -18.35 9.15 4.67
C THR A 118 -18.15 10.55 5.23
N MET A 119 -17.09 10.77 6.02
CA MET A 119 -16.84 12.02 6.74
C MET A 119 -15.59 12.74 6.22
N LEU A 120 -14.41 12.15 6.42
CA LEU A 120 -13.12 12.84 6.20
C LEU A 120 -12.81 13.06 4.72
N LEU A 121 -12.97 12.05 3.87
CA LEU A 121 -12.65 12.18 2.45
C LEU A 121 -13.57 13.17 1.74
N PRO A 122 -14.90 13.16 1.94
CA PRO A 122 -15.77 14.19 1.38
C PRO A 122 -15.47 15.59 1.92
N ALA A 123 -15.10 15.71 3.20
CA ALA A 123 -14.73 16.99 3.78
C ALA A 123 -13.42 17.53 3.17
N ALA A 124 -12.42 16.67 2.98
CA ALA A 124 -11.19 17.02 2.27
C ALA A 124 -11.47 17.42 0.81
N GLU A 125 -12.38 16.74 0.13
CA GLU A 125 -12.76 17.06 -1.25
C GLU A 125 -13.40 18.45 -1.38
N ARG A 126 -14.17 18.88 -0.38
CA ARG A 126 -14.75 20.22 -0.34
C ARG A 126 -13.73 21.28 0.07
N ALA A 127 -12.96 21.04 1.13
CA ALA A 127 -12.11 22.04 1.76
C ALA A 127 -10.75 22.21 1.06
N LEU A 128 -10.21 21.14 0.47
CA LEU A 128 -8.86 21.08 -0.09
C LEU A 128 -8.86 20.82 -1.61
N ALA A 129 -9.96 21.12 -2.31
CA ALA A 129 -10.17 20.78 -3.72
C ALA A 129 -8.97 21.14 -4.62
N ALA A 130 -8.38 22.32 -4.44
CA ALA A 130 -7.23 22.81 -5.22
C ALA A 130 -5.91 22.08 -4.88
N GLU A 131 -5.81 21.46 -3.71
CA GLU A 131 -4.59 20.85 -3.17
C GLU A 131 -4.56 19.34 -3.34
N LEU A 132 -5.71 18.69 -3.57
CA LEU A 132 -5.87 17.24 -3.63
C LEU A 132 -4.86 16.53 -4.54
N SER A 133 -4.58 17.09 -5.72
CA SER A 133 -3.60 16.51 -6.67
C SER A 133 -2.16 16.67 -6.16
N ALA A 134 -1.82 17.81 -5.58
CA ALA A 134 -0.48 18.05 -5.02
C ALA A 134 -0.21 17.14 -3.82
N LEU A 135 -1.21 16.99 -2.94
CA LEU A 135 -1.19 16.05 -1.83
C LEU A 135 -1.06 14.59 -2.33
N GLY A 136 -1.79 14.22 -3.37
CA GLY A 136 -1.70 12.90 -4.00
C GLY A 136 -0.30 12.59 -4.56
N ALA A 137 0.36 13.55 -5.21
CA ALA A 137 1.76 13.37 -5.64
C ALA A 137 2.77 13.30 -4.49
N ARG A 138 2.54 14.03 -3.38
CA ARG A 138 3.34 13.85 -2.15
C ARG A 138 3.14 12.45 -1.58
N MET A 139 1.91 11.99 -1.44
CA MET A 139 1.58 10.65 -0.95
C MET A 139 2.15 9.55 -1.83
N THR A 140 2.09 9.69 -3.16
CA THR A 140 2.69 8.74 -4.11
C THR A 140 4.19 8.60 -3.89
N ARG A 141 4.93 9.72 -3.80
CA ARG A 141 6.37 9.69 -3.54
C ARG A 141 6.69 9.05 -2.20
N ARG A 142 5.94 9.37 -1.15
CA ARG A 142 6.15 8.80 0.17
C ARG A 142 5.86 7.30 0.21
N ARG A 143 4.78 6.85 -0.44
CA ARG A 143 4.44 5.43 -0.59
C ARG A 143 5.58 4.64 -1.22
N LEU A 144 6.17 5.15 -2.29
CA LEU A 144 7.31 4.49 -2.94
C LEU A 144 8.51 4.33 -2.00
N GLN A 145 8.78 5.33 -1.15
CA GLN A 145 9.83 5.22 -0.13
C GLN A 145 9.50 4.16 0.92
N LEU A 146 8.27 4.12 1.43
CA LEU A 146 7.82 3.14 2.43
C LEU A 146 7.88 1.71 1.87
N VAL A 147 7.43 1.52 0.63
CA VAL A 147 7.51 0.25 -0.10
C VAL A 147 8.96 -0.20 -0.27
N ALA A 148 9.89 0.71 -0.57
CA ALA A 148 11.31 0.38 -0.69
C ALA A 148 11.95 -0.02 0.66
N GLN A 149 11.49 0.58 1.78
CA GLN A 149 11.96 0.27 3.13
C GLN A 149 11.44 -1.08 3.63
N LYS A 150 10.17 -1.42 3.33
CA LYS A 150 9.56 -2.69 3.68
C LYS A 150 9.95 -3.75 2.63
N ARG A 151 10.93 -4.59 2.97
CA ARG A 151 11.63 -5.57 2.10
C ARG A 151 10.81 -6.11 0.89
N PRO A 152 11.39 -6.15 -0.33
CA PRO A 152 10.72 -6.53 -1.57
C PRO A 152 10.06 -7.91 -1.61
N ALA A 153 10.46 -8.88 -0.77
CA ALA A 153 9.96 -10.26 -0.86
C ALA A 153 8.47 -10.42 -0.47
N ALA A 154 7.97 -9.60 0.47
CA ALA A 154 6.56 -9.61 0.87
C ALA A 154 5.64 -8.97 -0.19
N ILE A 155 6.21 -8.07 -0.99
CA ILE A 155 5.51 -7.31 -2.02
C ILE A 155 5.63 -8.06 -3.36
N ALA A 156 6.82 -8.49 -3.79
CA ALA A 156 7.04 -9.22 -5.06
C ALA A 156 6.28 -10.56 -5.16
N ALA A 157 6.09 -11.29 -4.05
CA ALA A 157 5.32 -12.53 -4.06
C ALA A 157 3.79 -12.30 -4.22
N ASN A 158 3.31 -11.10 -3.88
CA ASN A 158 1.88 -10.78 -3.82
C ASN A 158 1.44 -9.74 -4.86
N THR A 159 2.36 -9.06 -5.54
CA THR A 159 2.03 -7.97 -6.48
C THR A 159 1.95 -8.39 -7.94
N VAL A 160 1.93 -9.69 -8.24
CA VAL A 160 1.37 -10.18 -9.50
C VAL A 160 -0.16 -10.03 -9.40
N GLY A 161 -0.66 -8.78 -9.53
CA GLY A 161 -2.08 -8.49 -9.78
C GLY A 161 -2.86 -7.60 -8.82
N THR A 162 -2.28 -6.97 -7.78
CA THR A 162 -3.07 -6.18 -6.79
C THR A 162 -2.56 -4.79 -6.39
N PHE A 163 -1.44 -4.31 -6.93
CA PHE A 163 -1.10 -2.88 -6.83
C PHE A 163 -0.83 -2.31 -8.23
N PRO A 164 -1.38 -1.13 -8.59
CA PRO A 164 -1.19 -0.52 -9.90
C PRO A 164 0.23 0.02 -10.15
N PHE A 165 1.19 -0.14 -9.23
CA PHE A 165 2.55 0.37 -9.40
C PHE A 165 3.64 -0.71 -9.55
N ALA A 166 3.43 -1.97 -9.15
CA ALA A 166 4.48 -2.98 -9.35
C ALA A 166 4.56 -3.50 -10.79
N SER A 167 3.56 -3.22 -11.63
CA SER A 167 3.63 -3.54 -13.06
C SER A 167 4.65 -2.67 -13.82
N LEU A 168 5.06 -1.51 -13.27
CA LEU A 168 6.00 -0.61 -13.96
C LEU A 168 7.48 -0.83 -13.60
N ALA A 169 7.78 -1.40 -12.43
CA ALA A 169 9.16 -1.62 -11.99
C ALA A 169 9.84 -2.84 -12.65
N MET A 170 9.06 -3.73 -13.29
CA MET A 170 9.59 -4.91 -13.98
C MET A 170 10.01 -4.65 -15.44
N ALA A 171 9.90 -3.42 -15.95
CA ALA A 171 10.17 -3.11 -17.36
C ALA A 171 11.56 -2.48 -17.64
N THR A 172 12.33 -2.04 -16.64
CA THR A 172 13.57 -1.27 -16.90
C THR A 172 14.89 -2.01 -16.59
N LEU A 173 14.87 -3.16 -15.91
CA LEU A 173 16.09 -3.96 -15.67
C LEU A 173 16.38 -4.98 -16.79
N GLY A 174 15.42 -5.30 -17.65
CA GLY A 174 15.61 -6.22 -18.78
C GLY A 174 16.36 -5.63 -19.98
N ALA A 175 16.36 -4.32 -20.14
CA ALA A 175 16.91 -3.67 -21.34
C ALA A 175 18.44 -3.47 -21.31
N VAL A 176 19.10 -3.62 -20.16
CA VAL A 176 20.55 -3.37 -20.03
C VAL A 176 21.39 -4.65 -20.20
N ALA A 177 20.79 -5.84 -20.03
CA ALA A 177 21.52 -7.11 -20.12
C ALA A 177 21.73 -7.64 -21.55
N ILE A 178 20.90 -7.24 -22.53
CA ILE A 178 20.98 -7.78 -23.90
C ILE A 178 22.02 -7.03 -24.76
N ALA A 179 22.36 -5.78 -24.43
CA ALA A 179 23.30 -4.98 -25.22
C ALA A 179 24.79 -5.40 -25.07
N ARG A 180 25.14 -6.27 -24.11
CA ARG A 180 26.52 -6.76 -23.92
C ARG A 180 26.85 -8.06 -24.66
N CYS A 181 25.88 -8.72 -25.29
CA CYS A 181 26.09 -9.99 -26.00
C CYS A 181 26.23 -9.86 -27.53
N LEU A 182 26.12 -8.64 -28.09
CA LEU A 182 26.28 -8.41 -29.53
C LEU A 182 27.51 -7.54 -29.80
N ARG A 183 28.71 -8.11 -29.57
CA ARG A 183 29.92 -7.62 -30.24
C ARG A 183 29.98 -8.26 -31.63
N PRO A 184 30.02 -7.48 -32.73
CA PRO A 184 30.15 -8.05 -34.07
C PRO A 184 31.54 -8.68 -34.25
N ALA A 185 31.58 -9.87 -34.84
CA ALA A 185 32.81 -10.58 -35.16
C ALA A 185 33.63 -9.77 -36.18
N ARG A 186 34.92 -9.56 -35.86
CA ARG A 186 35.88 -8.85 -36.71
C ARG A 186 36.22 -9.71 -37.92
N VAL A 187 35.77 -9.34 -39.11
CA VAL A 187 36.12 -10.00 -40.38
C VAL A 187 37.63 -9.87 -40.62
N ARG A 188 38.34 -11.00 -40.63
CA ARG A 188 39.75 -11.11 -40.98
C ARG A 188 39.89 -11.13 -42.50
N ARG A 189 40.21 -9.99 -43.12
CA ARG A 189 40.64 -9.95 -44.52
C ARG A 189 42.03 -10.57 -44.62
N GLY A 190 42.10 -11.79 -45.15
CA GLY A 190 43.35 -12.39 -45.64
C GLY A 190 43.75 -11.76 -46.97
N ARG A 191 45.01 -11.35 -47.09
CA ARG A 191 45.66 -10.99 -48.35
C ARG A 191 47.01 -11.68 -48.36
N LEU A 192 47.16 -12.70 -49.22
CA LEU A 192 48.43 -13.30 -49.64
C LEU A 192 48.24 -13.73 -51.10
N GLY A 193 49.19 -13.36 -51.96
CA GLY A 193 49.26 -13.74 -53.38
C GLY A 193 48.88 -12.62 -54.31
#